data_AF-A0A532CNV8-F1
#
_entry.id   AF-A0A532CNV8-F1
#
_cell.length_a   1.000
_cell.length_b   1.000
_cell.length_c   1.000
_cell.angle_alpha   90.00
_cell.angle_beta   90.00
_cell.angle_gamma   90.00
#
_symmetry.space_group_name_H-M   'P 1'
#
loop_
_entity.id
_entity.type
_entity.pdbx_description
1 polymer ?
#
loop_
_entity_poly.entity_id
_entity_poly.type
_entity_poly.pdbx_seq_one_letter_code
_entity_poly.pdbx_strand_id
1 'polypeptide(L)' 'QYLPKDRDLSGYTQRELNALAHRLNTHPRKCLDFATPQGVYAQWRLHSPVALGT' A
#
# COMPACT_ATOMS: atom_id res chain seq x y z
N GLN A 1 -1.95 13.99 5.56
CA GLN A 1 -1.06 13.65 6.69
C GLN A 1 -1.04 12.14 6.84
N TYR A 2 0.14 11.54 6.79
CA TYR A 2 0.34 10.11 7.06
C TYR A 2 1.14 9.98 8.35
N LEU A 3 1.29 8.76 8.88
CA LEU A 3 2.08 8.57 10.10
C LEU A 3 3.48 9.17 9.94
N PRO A 4 4.01 9.84 10.98
CA PRO A 4 5.43 10.17 11.09
C PRO A 4 6.27 8.91 10.87
N LYS A 5 7.45 9.08 10.29
CA LYS A 5 8.34 7.97 9.91
C LYS A 5 8.68 7.04 11.07
N ASP A 6 8.81 7.61 12.28
CA ASP A 6 9.21 6.90 13.49
C ASP A 6 8.07 6.80 14.52
N ARG A 7 6.81 6.86 14.06
CA ARG A 7 5.69 6.72 14.98
C ARG A 7 5.55 5.26 15.43
N ASP A 8 5.53 5.08 16.75
CA ASP A 8 5.21 3.79 17.36
C ASP A 8 3.80 3.32 16.94
N LEU A 9 3.74 2.08 16.44
CA LEU A 9 2.52 1.43 15.97
C LEU A 9 1.84 0.60 17.06
N SER A 10 2.49 0.37 18.21
CA SER A 10 1.99 -0.52 19.27
C SER A 10 0.63 -0.11 19.83
N GLY A 11 0.32 1.19 19.79
CA GLY A 11 -0.97 1.75 20.23
C GLY A 11 -2.12 1.63 19.22
N TYR A 12 -1.88 1.12 18.02
CA TYR A 12 -2.91 0.96 16.99
C TYR A 12 -3.44 -0.47 16.95
N THR A 13 -4.75 -0.59 16.85
CA THR A 13 -5.38 -1.88 16.56
C THR A 13 -5.11 -2.30 15.11
N GLN A 14 -5.12 -3.61 14.85
CA GLN A 14 -4.98 -4.14 13.49
C GLN A 14 -6.03 -3.55 12.53
N ARG A 15 -7.25 -3.29 13.02
CA ARG A 15 -8.33 -2.67 12.22
C ARG A 15 -7.95 -1.26 11.76
N GLU A 16 -7.36 -0.46 12.63
CA GLU A 16 -6.90 0.90 12.29
C GLU A 16 -5.74 0.85 11.29
N LEU A 17 -4.79 -0.07 11.49
CA LEU A 17 -3.68 -0.27 10.56
C LEU A 17 -4.19 -0.72 9.18
N ASN A 18 -5.18 -1.60 9.14
CA ASN A 18 -5.80 -2.04 7.88
C ASN A 18 -6.52 -0.88 7.18
N ALA A 19 -7.25 -0.04 7.92
CA ALA A 19 -7.91 1.14 7.35
C ALA A 19 -6.89 2.14 6.79
N LEU A 20 -5.78 2.35 7.50
CA LEU A 20 -4.67 3.18 7.03
C LEU A 20 -4.03 2.59 5.76
N ALA A 21 -3.72 1.29 5.76
CA ALA A 21 -3.14 0.61 4.62
C ALA A 21 -4.06 0.66 3.39
N HIS A 22 -5.36 0.42 3.58
CA HIS A 22 -6.36 0.56 2.52
C HIS A 22 -6.35 1.97 1.93
N ARG A 23 -6.38 3.00 2.78
CA ARG A 23 -6.32 4.40 2.33
C ARG A 23 -5.03 4.71 1.58
N LEU A 24 -3.88 4.22 2.04
CA LEU A 24 -2.59 4.44 1.40
C LEU A 24 -2.50 3.78 0.02
N ASN A 25 -3.01 2.55 -0.10
CA ASN A 25 -2.90 1.71 -1.28
C ASN A 25 -3.92 2.09 -2.37
N THR A 26 -5.05 2.70 -1.99
CA THR A 26 -6.10 3.17 -2.91
C THR A 26 -5.97 4.64 -3.29
N HIS A 27 -5.01 5.38 -2.71
CA HIS A 27 -4.83 6.79 -3.03
C HIS A 27 -4.01 6.99 -4.32
N PRO A 28 -4.53 7.74 -5.31
CA PRO A 28 -3.77 8.16 -6.49
C PRO A 28 -2.44 8.82 -6.13
N ARG A 29 -1.35 8.42 -6.78
CA ARG A 29 -0.02 9.01 -6.56
C ARG A 29 0.49 9.68 -7.83
N LYS A 30 0.93 10.93 -7.73
CA LYS A 30 1.50 11.67 -8.87
C LYS A 30 2.72 10.96 -9.50
N CYS A 31 3.56 10.31 -8.68
CA CYS A 31 4.70 9.55 -9.18
C CYS A 31 4.33 8.23 -9.88
N LEU A 32 3.06 7.84 -9.86
CA LEU A 32 2.50 6.69 -10.56
C LEU A 32 1.51 7.16 -11.65
N ASP A 33 1.68 8.36 -12.19
CA ASP A 33 0.75 8.96 -13.16
C ASP A 33 -0.72 8.99 -12.65
N PHE A 34 -0.88 9.24 -11.35
CA PHE A 34 -2.16 9.19 -10.63
C PHE A 34 -2.82 7.81 -10.55
N ALA A 35 -2.13 6.73 -10.93
CA ALA A 35 -2.55 5.38 -10.56
C ALA A 35 -2.43 5.14 -9.04
N THR A 36 -3.14 4.13 -8.56
CA THR A 36 -3.08 3.70 -7.15
C THR A 36 -1.94 2.69 -6.97
N PRO A 37 -1.23 2.71 -5.83
CA PRO A 37 -0.22 1.70 -5.53
C PRO A 37 -0.75 0.26 -5.65
N GLN A 38 -1.99 0.02 -5.21
CA GLN A 38 -2.65 -1.29 -5.34
C GLN A 38 -2.80 -1.71 -6.80
N GLY A 39 -3.24 -0.81 -7.67
CA GLY A 39 -3.45 -1.10 -9.09
C GLY A 39 -2.13 -1.44 -9.79
N VAL A 40 -1.10 -0.62 -9.56
CA VAL A 40 0.24 -0.85 -10.12
C VAL A 40 0.81 -2.18 -9.61
N TYR A 41 0.70 -2.47 -8.30
CA TYR A 41 1.16 -3.75 -7.75
C TYR A 41 0.43 -4.95 -8.34
N ALA A 42 -0.90 -4.87 -8.51
CA ALA A 42 -1.69 -5.94 -9.11
C ALA A 42 -1.27 -6.20 -10.57
N GLN A 43 -1.05 -5.13 -11.35
CA GLN A 43 -0.50 -5.24 -12.71
C GLN A 43 0.90 -5.88 -12.68
N TRP A 44 1.78 -5.42 -11.79
CA TRP A 44 3.14 -5.97 -11.67
C TRP A 44 3.14 -7.45 -11.31
N ARG A 45 2.26 -7.87 -10.40
CA ARG A 45 2.10 -9.27 -9.99
C ARG A 45 1.69 -10.18 -11.15
N LEU A 46 0.87 -9.70 -12.07
CA LEU A 46 0.42 -10.48 -13.23
C LEU A 46 1.52 -10.67 -14.29
N HIS A 47 2.50 -9.77 -14.35
CA HIS A 47 3.54 -9.76 -15.39
C HIS A 47 4.93 -10.16 -14.87
N SER A 48 5.09 -10.31 -13.55
CA SER A 48 6.37 -10.68 -12.94
C SER A 48 6.54 -12.21 -12.90
N PRO A 49 7.57 -12.77 -13.56
CA PRO A 49 7.86 -14.21 -13.50
C PRO A 49 8.38 -14.67 -12.13
N VAL A 50 8.65 -13.73 -11.21
CA VAL A 50 9.27 -13.99 -9.89
C VAL A 50 8.25 -13.94 -8.75
N ALA A 51 7.05 -13.38 -8.98
CA ALA A 51 6.06 -13.14 -7.91
C ALA A 51 5.10 -14.31 -7.64
N LEU A 52 5.23 -15.43 -8.35
CA LEU A 52 4.52 -16.68 -8.04
C LEU A 52 5.42 -17.56 -7.16
N GLY A 53 5.65 -17.10 -5.93
CA GLY A 53 6.01 -17.99 -4.84
C GLY A 53 4.76 -18.77 -4.43
N THR A 54 4.79 -20.07 -4.66
CA THR A 54 3.98 -21.08 -3.97
C THR A 54 3.99 -20.87 -2.46
#